data_AF-A0A6C0DU38-F1
#
_entry.id   AF-A0A6C0DU38-F1
#
_cell.length_a   1.000
_cell.length_b   1.000
_cell.length_c   1.000
_cell.angle_alpha   90.00
_cell.angle_beta   90.00
_cell.angle_gamma   90.00
#
_symmetry.space_group_name_H-M   'P 1'
#
loop_
_entity.id
_entity.type
_entity.pdbx_description
1 polymer ?
#
loop_
_entity_poly.entity_id
_entity_poly.type
_entity_poly.pdbx_seq_one_letter_code
_entity_poly.pdbx_strand_id
1 'polypeptide(L)'
;MSKYFADISNFGYTKDYLPILNGCISADLFILFFLFHNIVFKSNYLKLWYKKFSLSAALADVLILVIGIIIARFFYRFIFTDFSIWKFTGLAVSIQIVHDFLFYLLFKNTPVGYSYILDFFKKYAREIGWHAIVGDSVMMIAACLFSSYMATLDTNMNIITLVVSLYFYPYMLYMEP
;
A
#
# COMPACT_ATOMS: atom_id res chain seq x y z
N MET A 1 11.37 -2.75 22.78
CA MET A 1 10.39 -2.35 21.75
C MET A 1 10.01 -0.90 22.02
N SER A 2 9.93 -0.03 21.01
CA SER A 2 9.56 1.37 21.26
C SER A 2 8.11 1.44 21.73
N LYS A 3 7.73 2.45 22.52
CA LYS A 3 6.34 2.65 22.98
C LYS A 3 5.33 2.83 21.82
N TYR A 4 5.83 3.04 20.60
CA TYR A 4 5.04 3.47 19.44
C TYR A 4 4.93 2.41 18.32
N PHE A 5 5.70 1.32 18.38
CA PHE A 5 5.75 0.31 17.30
C PHE A 5 5.74 -1.10 17.87
N ALA A 6 4.73 -1.89 17.49
CA ALA A 6 4.63 -3.31 17.83
C ALA A 6 5.28 -4.22 16.77
N ASP A 7 5.68 -5.43 17.18
CA ASP A 7 6.22 -6.46 16.28
C ASP A 7 5.08 -7.07 15.48
N ILE A 8 5.05 -6.75 14.20
CA ILE A 8 4.10 -7.29 13.22
C ILE A 8 4.71 -8.41 12.37
N SER A 9 5.96 -8.81 12.63
CA SER A 9 6.70 -9.78 11.80
C SER A 9 6.31 -11.23 12.03
N ASN A 10 5.64 -11.54 13.15
CA ASN A 10 5.28 -12.91 13.48
C ASN A 10 4.12 -13.40 12.60
N PHE A 11 4.41 -14.20 11.58
CA PHE A 11 3.42 -14.74 10.63
C PHE A 11 2.29 -15.54 11.31
N GLY A 12 2.58 -16.24 12.40
CA GLY A 12 1.60 -17.05 13.14
C GLY A 12 0.66 -16.24 14.03
N TYR A 13 0.97 -14.96 14.29
CA TYR A 13 0.15 -14.11 15.15
C TYR A 13 -0.97 -13.45 14.34
N THR A 14 -2.16 -14.04 14.41
CA THR A 14 -3.31 -13.64 13.57
C THR A 14 -3.95 -12.32 13.98
N LYS A 15 -3.68 -11.84 15.20
CA LYS A 15 -4.24 -10.56 15.68
C LYS A 15 -3.66 -9.35 14.95
N ASP A 16 -2.52 -9.49 14.27
CA ASP A 16 -1.90 -8.40 13.50
C ASP A 16 -2.59 -8.12 12.17
N TYR A 17 -3.40 -9.03 11.62
CA TYR A 17 -3.97 -8.83 10.27
C TYR A 17 -4.92 -7.62 10.20
N LEU A 18 -5.70 -7.36 11.26
CA LEU A 18 -6.56 -6.19 11.33
C LEU A 18 -5.75 -4.87 11.41
N PRO A 19 -4.77 -4.73 12.33
CA PRO A 19 -3.81 -3.62 12.30
C PRO A 19 -3.10 -3.44 10.95
N ILE A 20 -2.72 -4.53 10.28
CA ILE A 20 -2.06 -4.47 8.98
C ILE A 20 -2.98 -3.87 7.93
N LEU A 21 -4.21 -4.38 7.84
CA LEU A 21 -5.23 -3.85 6.93
C LEU A 21 -5.50 -2.37 7.21
N ASN A 22 -5.69 -2.00 8.48
CA ASN A 22 -5.88 -0.60 8.89
C ASN A 22 -4.70 0.28 8.51
N GLY A 23 -3.47 -0.20 8.69
CA GLY A 23 -2.27 0.51 8.31
C GLY A 23 -2.18 0.75 6.81
N CYS A 24 -2.55 -0.24 5.99
CA CYS A 24 -2.56 -0.12 4.53
C CYS A 24 -3.64 0.85 4.05
N ILE A 25 -4.87 0.77 4.59
CA ILE A 25 -5.95 1.72 4.28
C ILE A 25 -5.53 3.14 4.69
N SER A 26 -4.95 3.31 5.87
CA SER A 26 -4.48 4.62 6.35
C SER A 26 -3.37 5.18 5.47
N ALA A 27 -2.46 4.33 4.98
CA ALA A 27 -1.39 4.73 4.07
C ALA A 27 -1.95 5.18 2.71
N ASP A 28 -2.90 4.43 2.14
CA ASP A 28 -3.52 4.83 0.87
C ASP A 28 -4.31 6.13 1.00
N LEU A 29 -5.13 6.29 2.05
CA LEU A 29 -5.83 7.55 2.33
C LEU A 29 -4.85 8.72 2.52
N PHE A 30 -3.77 8.51 3.27
CA PHE A 30 -2.73 9.52 3.44
C PHE A 30 -2.20 9.97 2.08
N ILE A 31 -1.89 9.04 1.19
CA ILE A 31 -1.30 9.34 -0.13
C ILE A 31 -2.33 9.98 -1.08
N LEU A 32 -3.57 9.50 -1.07
CA LEU A 32 -4.70 10.14 -1.76
C LEU A 32 -4.87 11.60 -1.35
N PHE A 33 -4.77 11.90 -0.05
CA PHE A 33 -4.85 13.27 0.46
C PHE A 33 -3.78 14.16 -0.18
N PHE A 34 -2.51 13.73 -0.17
CA PHE A 34 -1.41 14.50 -0.75
C PHE A 34 -1.48 14.60 -2.29
N LEU A 35 -2.02 13.57 -2.96
CA LEU A 35 -2.22 13.54 -4.40
C LEU A 35 -3.26 14.59 -4.85
N PHE A 36 -4.43 14.62 -4.21
CA PHE A 36 -5.51 15.52 -4.59
C PHE A 36 -5.23 16.99 -4.23
N HIS A 37 -4.46 17.25 -3.16
CA HIS A 37 -4.02 18.60 -2.81
C HIS A 37 -2.78 19.09 -3.57
N ASN A 38 -2.28 18.33 -4.55
CA ASN A 38 -1.08 18.66 -5.36
C ASN A 38 0.19 18.94 -4.54
N ILE A 39 0.29 18.43 -3.31
CA ILE A 39 1.38 18.76 -2.39
C ILE A 39 2.64 17.95 -2.75
N VAL A 40 2.50 16.67 -3.11
CA VAL A 40 3.66 15.76 -3.33
C VAL A 40 3.74 15.21 -4.74
N PHE A 41 2.60 14.79 -5.34
CA PHE A 41 2.60 14.11 -6.64
C PHE A 41 1.73 14.86 -7.65
N LYS A 42 2.35 15.51 -8.64
CA LYS A 42 1.65 16.12 -9.79
C LYS A 42 1.43 15.11 -10.91
N SER A 43 0.94 13.91 -10.58
CA SER A 43 0.70 12.86 -11.57
C SER A 43 -0.74 12.93 -12.10
N ASN A 44 -0.90 13.30 -13.36
CA ASN A 44 -2.21 13.31 -14.02
C ASN A 44 -2.76 11.89 -14.20
N TYR A 45 -1.89 10.92 -14.48
CA TYR A 45 -2.33 9.54 -14.67
C TYR A 45 -2.68 8.84 -13.36
N LEU A 46 -2.04 9.16 -12.23
CA LEU A 46 -2.46 8.61 -10.93
C LEU A 46 -3.83 9.18 -10.52
N LYS A 47 -4.11 10.45 -10.80
CA LYS A 47 -5.47 10.99 -10.65
C LYS A 47 -6.46 10.28 -11.57
N LEU A 48 -6.06 10.02 -12.82
CA LEU A 48 -6.90 9.28 -13.77
C LEU A 48 -7.16 7.84 -13.32
N TRP A 49 -6.20 7.18 -12.67
CA TRP A 49 -6.36 5.84 -12.08
C TRP A 49 -7.53 5.82 -11.09
N TYR A 50 -7.49 6.71 -10.09
CA TYR A 50 -8.55 6.81 -9.09
C TYR A 50 -9.87 7.36 -9.66
N LYS A 51 -9.86 8.26 -10.64
CA LYS A 51 -11.11 8.74 -11.26
C LYS A 51 -11.76 7.71 -12.18
N LYS A 52 -10.96 6.87 -12.85
CA LYS A 52 -11.47 5.88 -13.81
C LYS A 52 -11.94 4.60 -13.13
N PHE A 53 -11.19 4.12 -12.13
CA PHE A 53 -11.47 2.84 -11.48
C PHE A 53 -12.05 2.99 -10.06
N SER A 54 -12.07 4.20 -9.51
CA SER A 54 -12.71 4.56 -8.24
C SER A 54 -12.34 3.58 -7.12
N LEU A 55 -13.34 2.93 -6.50
CA LEU A 55 -13.12 1.97 -5.42
C LEU A 55 -12.28 0.76 -5.84
N SER A 56 -12.25 0.41 -7.13
CA SER A 56 -11.44 -0.72 -7.61
C SER A 56 -9.95 -0.40 -7.60
N ALA A 57 -9.58 0.86 -7.90
CA ALA A 57 -8.20 1.34 -7.79
C ALA A 57 -7.74 1.29 -6.34
N ALA A 58 -8.50 1.94 -5.46
CA ALA A 58 -8.34 1.92 -4.01
C ALA A 58 -8.15 0.51 -3.45
N LEU A 59 -9.04 -0.42 -3.83
CA LEU A 59 -8.96 -1.81 -3.36
C LEU A 59 -7.69 -2.50 -3.85
N ALA A 60 -7.31 -2.30 -5.12
CA ALA A 60 -6.08 -2.88 -5.66
C ALA A 60 -4.84 -2.38 -4.90
N ASP A 61 -4.76 -1.07 -4.65
CA ASP A 61 -3.62 -0.41 -4.00
C ASP A 61 -3.52 -0.83 -2.52
N VAL A 62 -4.64 -0.90 -1.79
CA VAL A 62 -4.64 -1.40 -0.40
C VAL A 62 -4.28 -2.88 -0.34
N LEU A 63 -4.86 -3.72 -1.19
CA LEU A 63 -4.63 -5.16 -1.13
C LEU A 63 -3.19 -5.52 -1.51
N ILE A 64 -2.58 -4.81 -2.47
CA ILE A 64 -1.18 -5.10 -2.81
C ILE A 64 -0.22 -4.75 -1.68
N LEU A 65 -0.49 -3.68 -0.92
CA LEU A 65 0.26 -3.35 0.29
C LEU A 65 0.12 -4.45 1.35
N VAL A 66 -1.11 -4.92 1.59
CA VAL A 66 -1.38 -6.02 2.54
C VAL A 66 -0.63 -7.29 2.12
N ILE A 67 -0.69 -7.67 0.84
CA ILE A 67 0.02 -8.83 0.30
C ILE A 67 1.53 -8.67 0.50
N GLY A 68 2.10 -7.51 0.17
CA GLY A 68 3.53 -7.24 0.37
C GLY A 68 3.97 -7.40 1.83
N ILE A 69 3.17 -6.88 2.78
CA ILE A 69 3.43 -7.04 4.21
C ILE A 69 3.30 -8.50 4.63
N ILE A 70 2.30 -9.25 4.17
CA ILE A 70 2.15 -10.68 4.50
C ILE A 70 3.36 -11.49 4.03
N ILE A 71 3.83 -11.24 2.80
CA ILE A 71 5.03 -11.88 2.27
C ILE A 71 6.25 -11.48 3.11
N ALA A 72 6.38 -10.21 3.50
CA ALA A 72 7.44 -9.75 4.38
C ALA A 72 7.42 -10.46 5.74
N ARG A 73 6.25 -10.64 6.36
CA ARG A 73 6.09 -11.41 7.61
C ARG A 73 6.56 -12.85 7.47
N PHE A 74 6.21 -13.49 6.37
CA PHE A 74 6.65 -14.84 6.08
C PHE A 74 8.17 -14.92 5.99
N PHE A 75 8.81 -14.04 5.21
CA PHE A 75 10.26 -14.08 5.01
C PHE A 75 11.08 -13.53 6.18
N TYR A 76 10.50 -12.66 7.02
CA TYR A 76 11.25 -11.94 8.05
C TYR A 76 12.01 -12.86 9.01
N ARG A 77 11.33 -13.91 9.50
CA ARG A 77 11.89 -14.86 10.46
C ARG A 77 12.95 -15.78 9.86
N PHE A 78 13.04 -15.89 8.53
CA PHE A 78 14.11 -16.62 7.86
C PHE A 78 15.39 -15.79 7.71
N ILE A 79 15.28 -14.45 7.75
CA ILE A 79 16.38 -13.52 7.48
C ILE A 79 16.89 -12.86 8.76
N PHE A 80 15.99 -12.57 9.70
CA PHE A 80 16.29 -11.81 10.93
C PHE A 80 15.82 -12.55 12.18
N THR A 81 16.63 -12.46 13.23
CA THR A 81 16.35 -13.05 14.55
C THR A 81 15.45 -12.14 15.39
N ASP A 82 15.78 -10.84 15.42
CA ASP A 82 15.15 -9.85 16.29
C ASP A 82 14.36 -8.83 15.48
N PHE A 83 13.18 -8.47 16.01
CA PHE A 83 12.33 -7.48 15.37
C PHE A 83 12.94 -6.08 15.42
N SER A 84 12.97 -5.45 14.26
CA SER A 84 13.24 -4.04 14.06
C SER A 84 12.32 -3.54 12.96
N ILE A 85 11.58 -2.47 13.25
CA ILE A 85 10.66 -1.85 12.29
C ILE A 85 11.40 -1.46 11.00
N TRP A 86 12.63 -0.95 11.09
CA TRP A 86 13.42 -0.56 9.92
C TRP A 86 13.87 -1.75 9.09
N LYS A 87 14.26 -2.86 9.72
CA LYS A 87 14.57 -4.12 9.00
C LYS A 87 13.32 -4.67 8.31
N PHE A 88 12.17 -4.61 8.98
CA PHE A 88 10.91 -5.10 8.46
C PHE A 88 10.46 -4.27 7.26
N THR A 89 10.45 -2.95 7.40
CA THR A 89 10.12 -2.03 6.32
C THR A 89 11.08 -2.18 5.14
N GLY A 90 12.39 -2.31 5.38
CA GLY A 90 13.37 -2.55 4.32
C GLY A 90 13.12 -3.84 3.54
N LEU A 91 12.74 -4.91 4.22
CA LEU A 91 12.34 -6.17 3.59
C LEU A 91 11.06 -6.01 2.77
N ALA A 92 10.03 -5.35 3.33
CA ALA A 92 8.76 -5.12 2.64
C ALA A 92 8.93 -4.27 1.37
N VAL A 93 9.76 -3.21 1.42
CA VAL A 93 10.12 -2.40 0.24
C VAL A 93 10.87 -3.23 -0.79
N SER A 94 11.79 -4.09 -0.37
CA SER A 94 12.51 -4.98 -1.29
C SER A 94 11.57 -5.94 -2.02
N ILE A 95 10.59 -6.51 -1.31
CA ILE A 95 9.53 -7.35 -1.88
C ILE A 95 8.65 -6.55 -2.85
N GLN A 96 8.27 -5.34 -2.46
CA GLN A 96 7.48 -4.42 -3.28
C GLN A 96 8.17 -4.12 -4.63
N ILE A 97 9.47 -3.79 -4.61
CA ILE A 97 10.24 -3.53 -5.84
C ILE A 97 10.29 -4.76 -6.75
N VAL A 98 10.49 -5.95 -6.17
CA VAL A 98 10.47 -7.21 -6.96
C VAL A 98 9.08 -7.42 -7.58
N HIS A 99 8.02 -7.19 -6.81
CA HIS A 99 6.65 -7.27 -7.30
C HIS A 99 6.39 -6.29 -8.46
N ASP A 100 6.80 -5.02 -8.34
CA ASP A 100 6.65 -4.02 -9.40
C ASP A 100 7.31 -4.46 -10.70
N PHE A 101 8.51 -5.03 -10.61
CA PHE A 101 9.22 -5.53 -11.78
C PHE A 101 8.47 -6.71 -12.42
N LEU A 102 7.98 -7.65 -11.62
CA LEU A 102 7.16 -8.77 -12.11
C LEU A 102 5.85 -8.28 -12.73
N PHE A 103 5.20 -7.29 -12.10
CA PHE A 103 3.96 -6.70 -12.60
C PHE A 103 4.20 -5.94 -13.92
N TYR A 104 5.31 -5.21 -14.03
CA TYR A 104 5.75 -4.59 -15.27
C TYR A 104 5.92 -5.60 -16.40
N LEU A 105 6.61 -6.71 -16.14
CA LEU A 105 6.76 -7.79 -17.11
C LEU A 105 5.41 -8.41 -17.50
N LEU A 106 4.50 -8.59 -16.54
CA LEU A 106 3.16 -9.12 -16.78
C LEU A 106 2.39 -8.23 -17.75
N PHE A 107 2.16 -6.95 -17.41
CA PHE A 107 1.34 -6.10 -18.28
C PHE A 107 2.03 -5.76 -19.60
N LYS A 108 3.37 -5.77 -19.68
CA LYS A 108 4.10 -5.57 -20.93
C LYS A 108 3.88 -6.71 -21.92
N ASN A 109 3.82 -7.96 -21.43
CA ASN A 109 3.69 -9.14 -22.27
C ASN A 109 2.23 -9.50 -22.59
N THR A 110 1.26 -8.93 -21.88
CA THR A 110 -0.16 -9.16 -22.15
C THR A 110 -0.61 -8.40 -23.41
N PRO A 111 -1.36 -9.01 -24.34
CA PRO A 111 -1.93 -8.32 -25.50
C PRO A 111 -2.85 -7.16 -25.10
N VAL A 112 -2.95 -6.14 -25.96
CA VAL A 112 -3.91 -5.04 -25.77
C VAL A 112 -5.34 -5.57 -25.98
N GLY A 113 -6.28 -5.13 -25.15
CA GLY A 113 -7.68 -5.58 -25.16
C GLY A 113 -7.97 -6.74 -24.22
N TYR A 114 -6.97 -7.33 -23.57
CA TYR A 114 -7.16 -8.44 -22.63
C TYR A 114 -7.76 -7.97 -21.29
N SER A 115 -7.32 -6.83 -20.76
CA SER A 115 -7.81 -6.27 -19.51
C SER A 115 -7.69 -4.75 -19.50
N TYR A 116 -8.79 -4.07 -19.16
CA TYR A 116 -8.85 -2.61 -19.07
C TYR A 116 -7.83 -2.03 -18.09
N ILE A 117 -7.55 -2.74 -16.99
CA ILE A 117 -6.58 -2.32 -15.96
C ILE A 117 -5.15 -2.46 -16.51
N LEU A 118 -4.81 -3.61 -17.10
CA LEU A 118 -3.47 -3.83 -17.64
C LEU A 118 -3.17 -2.87 -18.81
N ASP A 119 -4.17 -2.58 -19.64
CA ASP A 119 -4.04 -1.61 -20.72
C ASP A 119 -3.88 -0.17 -20.21
N PHE A 120 -4.46 0.14 -19.04
CA PHE A 120 -4.20 1.40 -18.37
C PHE A 120 -2.75 1.49 -17.90
N PHE A 121 -2.23 0.44 -17.23
CA PHE A 121 -0.85 0.41 -16.76
C PHE A 121 0.19 0.49 -17.89
N LYS A 122 -0.09 -0.09 -19.06
CA LYS A 122 0.76 0.09 -20.25
C LYS A 122 0.89 1.56 -20.67
N LYS A 123 -0.16 2.36 -20.52
CA LYS A 123 -0.13 3.81 -20.82
C LYS A 123 0.56 4.58 -19.69
N TYR A 124 0.21 4.27 -18.45
CA TYR A 124 0.83 4.84 -17.23
C TYR A 124 2.35 4.69 -17.22
N ALA A 125 2.86 3.49 -17.52
CA ALA A 125 4.29 3.19 -17.50
C ALA A 125 5.10 3.96 -18.55
N ARG A 126 4.48 4.41 -19.65
CA ARG A 126 5.15 5.25 -20.65
C ARG A 126 5.38 6.68 -20.17
N GLU A 127 4.57 7.16 -19.23
CA GLU A 127 4.64 8.54 -18.74
C GLU A 127 5.51 8.65 -17.47
N ILE A 128 5.30 7.77 -16.49
CA ILE A 128 5.83 7.95 -15.13
C ILE A 128 7.17 7.22 -14.93
N GLY A 129 7.42 6.16 -15.70
CA GLY A 129 8.68 5.41 -15.68
C GLY A 129 9.09 5.00 -14.26
N TRP A 130 10.32 5.33 -13.86
CA TRP A 130 10.90 4.96 -12.57
C TRP A 130 10.24 5.65 -11.35
N HIS A 131 9.53 6.77 -11.56
CA HIS A 131 8.89 7.51 -10.46
C HIS A 131 7.75 6.71 -9.79
N ALA A 132 7.18 5.72 -10.49
CA ALA A 132 6.15 4.84 -9.94
C ALA A 132 6.70 4.01 -8.78
N ILE A 133 7.87 3.40 -8.96
CA ILE A 133 8.53 2.56 -7.94
C ILE A 133 8.83 3.39 -6.68
N VAL A 134 9.25 4.65 -6.86
CA VAL A 134 9.51 5.55 -5.73
C VAL A 134 8.21 5.87 -4.97
N GLY A 135 7.12 6.14 -5.69
CA GLY A 135 5.80 6.35 -5.09
C GLY A 135 5.36 5.14 -4.27
N ASP A 136 5.40 3.96 -4.86
CA ASP A 136 4.97 2.70 -4.24
C ASP A 136 5.85 2.34 -3.04
N SER A 137 7.15 2.65 -3.07
CA SER A 137 8.05 2.52 -1.93
C SER A 137 7.66 3.44 -0.76
N VAL A 138 7.27 4.70 -1.04
CA VAL A 138 6.77 5.61 0.00
C VAL A 138 5.47 5.09 0.61
N MET A 139 4.55 4.58 -0.22
CA MET A 139 3.31 3.96 0.23
C MET A 139 3.59 2.74 1.12
N MET A 140 4.50 1.86 0.72
CA MET A 140 4.90 0.66 1.48
C MET A 140 5.56 1.01 2.82
N ILE A 141 6.41 2.03 2.85
CA ILE A 141 7.00 2.54 4.10
C ILE A 141 5.92 3.02 5.04
N ALA A 142 5.00 3.87 4.56
CA ALA A 142 3.89 4.39 5.35
C ALA A 142 2.99 3.24 5.87
N ALA A 143 2.68 2.26 5.01
CA ALA A 143 1.89 1.09 5.39
C ALA A 143 2.56 0.31 6.53
N CYS A 144 3.84 0.00 6.43
CA CYS A 144 4.56 -0.72 7.49
C CYS A 144 4.55 0.04 8.83
N LEU A 145 4.79 1.34 8.80
CA LEU A 145 4.80 2.19 10.00
C LEU A 145 3.42 2.29 10.63
N PHE A 146 2.38 2.54 9.83
CA PHE A 146 1.01 2.60 10.33
C PHE A 146 0.54 1.23 10.82
N SER A 147 0.83 0.13 10.13
CA SER A 147 0.49 -1.22 10.60
C SER A 147 1.11 -1.53 11.95
N SER A 148 2.39 -1.18 12.15
CA SER A 148 3.09 -1.40 13.42
C SER A 148 2.56 -0.50 14.55
N TYR A 149 2.14 0.73 14.24
CA TYR A 149 1.49 1.62 15.20
C TYR A 149 0.08 1.13 15.58
N MET A 150 -0.74 0.75 14.59
CA MET A 150 -2.11 0.23 14.82
C MET A 150 -2.09 -1.07 15.63
N ALA A 151 -1.00 -1.84 15.55
CA ALA A 151 -0.81 -3.05 16.34
C ALA A 151 -0.53 -2.77 17.83
N THR A 152 -0.25 -1.52 18.21
CA THR A 152 -0.20 -1.09 19.62
C THR A 152 -1.60 -0.77 20.19
N LEU A 153 -2.60 -0.58 19.32
CA LEU A 153 -3.97 -0.26 19.71
C LEU A 153 -4.75 -1.53 20.04
N ASP A 154 -5.79 -1.39 20.86
CA ASP A 154 -6.71 -2.50 21.10
C ASP A 154 -7.63 -2.78 19.89
N THR A 155 -8.37 -3.88 19.97
CA THR A 155 -9.28 -4.31 18.89
C THR A 155 -10.39 -3.29 18.63
N ASN A 156 -10.93 -2.63 19.67
CA ASN A 156 -12.03 -1.69 19.52
C ASN A 156 -11.55 -0.45 18.75
N MET A 157 -10.39 0.08 19.12
CA MET A 157 -9.75 1.18 18.42
C MET A 157 -9.45 0.81 16.97
N ASN A 158 -8.93 -0.38 16.71
CA ASN A 158 -8.74 -0.86 15.34
C ASN A 158 -10.05 -0.94 14.54
N ILE A 159 -11.14 -1.42 15.13
CA ILE A 159 -12.45 -1.45 14.46
C ILE A 159 -12.97 -0.04 14.17
N ILE A 160 -12.86 0.88 15.14
CA ILE A 160 -13.27 2.28 14.96
C ILE A 160 -12.45 2.93 13.84
N THR A 161 -11.13 2.76 13.84
CA THR A 161 -10.26 3.27 12.78
C THR A 161 -10.62 2.70 11.41
N LEU A 162 -10.91 1.40 11.32
CA LEU A 162 -11.34 0.78 10.07
C LEU A 162 -12.61 1.44 9.52
N VAL A 163 -13.65 1.55 10.35
CA VAL A 163 -14.95 2.11 9.96
C VAL A 163 -14.81 3.57 9.53
N VAL A 164 -14.09 4.37 10.32
CA VAL A 164 -13.86 5.80 10.00
C VAL A 164 -13.08 5.96 8.71
N SER A 165 -12.04 5.16 8.50
CA SER A 165 -11.21 5.22 7.28
C SER A 165 -12.02 4.85 6.03
N LEU A 166 -12.79 3.77 6.09
CA LEU A 166 -13.67 3.36 4.99
C LEU A 166 -14.78 4.38 4.71
N TYR A 167 -15.29 5.06 5.75
CA TYR A 167 -16.27 6.14 5.58
C TYR A 167 -15.70 7.33 4.80
N PHE A 168 -14.44 7.70 5.04
CA PHE A 168 -13.80 8.83 4.33
C PHE A 168 -13.37 8.51 2.90
N TYR A 169 -13.17 7.24 2.57
CA TYR A 169 -12.67 6.80 1.27
C TYR A 169 -13.45 7.36 0.07
N PRO A 170 -14.79 7.25 0.01
CA PRO A 170 -15.57 7.77 -1.10
C PRO A 170 -15.38 9.28 -1.26
N TYR A 171 -15.41 10.03 -0.15
CA TYR A 171 -15.25 11.48 -0.19
C TYR A 171 -13.91 11.88 -0.83
N MET A 172 -12.82 11.18 -0.49
CA MET A 172 -11.50 11.47 -1.06
C MET A 172 -11.39 11.11 -2.54
N LEU A 173 -11.98 10.00 -2.98
CA LEU A 173 -11.99 9.62 -4.40
C LEU A 173 -12.78 10.62 -5.28
N TYR A 174 -13.84 11.18 -4.72
CA TYR A 174 -14.69 12.16 -5.43
C TYR A 174 -14.29 13.62 -5.17
N MET A 175 -13.21 13.90 -4.44
CA MET A 175 -12.66 15.26 -4.35
C MET A 175 -12.26 15.78 -5.74
N GLU A 176 -12.70 16.99 -6.04
CA GLU A 176 -12.20 17.77 -7.17
C GLU A 176 -11.00 18.62 -6.68
N PRO A 177 -9.94 18.77 -7.50
CA PRO A 177 -8.76 19.55 -7.14
C PRO A 177 -9.01 21.05 -7.04
#